data_AF-A0A416WUH7-F1
#
_entry.id   AF-A0A416WUH7-F1
#
_cell.length_a   1.000
_cell.length_b   1.000
_cell.length_c   1.000
_cell.angle_alpha   90.00
_cell.angle_beta   90.00
_cell.angle_gamma   90.00
#
_symmetry.space_group_name_H-M   'P 1'
#
loop_
_entity.id
_entity.type
_entity.pdbx_description
1 polymer ?
#
loop_
_entity_poly.entity_id
_entity_poly.type
_entity_poly.pdbx_seq_one_letter_code
_entity_poly.pdbx_strand_id
1 'polypeptide(L)'
;MKRTISKSERPYRLLLCVMISLLVIMLAGCSTSSDSDTNTRGFTDFATIEEEYLTTIESLNWPEGFTPPDALEGEDTGASFQIGYGDTRASNLWEYSWMQEWLDTYNTDSERAAKALAELEKAFDMPYMGTDRCDDATRKYLRDNIDKAKLGDPSGFTECIQANYAD
;
A
#
# COMPACT_ATOMS: atom_id res chain seq x y z
N MET A 1 33.05 -45.73 36.82
CA MET A 1 31.72 -46.36 36.95
C MET A 1 30.80 -45.84 35.84
N LYS A 2 30.50 -46.66 34.82
CA LYS A 2 29.52 -46.31 33.78
C LYS A 2 28.12 -46.55 34.36
N ARG A 3 27.31 -45.50 34.52
CA ARG A 3 25.89 -45.63 34.90
C ARG A 3 25.13 -46.19 33.70
N THR A 4 24.73 -47.45 33.79
CA THR A 4 23.81 -48.09 32.86
C THR A 4 22.40 -47.57 33.14
N ILE A 5 21.86 -46.77 32.22
CA ILE A 5 20.47 -46.30 32.27
C ILE A 5 19.56 -47.51 31.99
N SER A 6 18.64 -47.80 32.92
CA SER A 6 17.66 -48.88 32.80
C SER A 6 16.76 -48.65 31.58
N LYS A 7 16.45 -49.73 30.85
CA LYS A 7 15.61 -49.73 29.63
C LYS A 7 14.18 -49.20 29.89
N SER A 8 13.72 -49.21 31.14
CA SER A 8 12.38 -48.74 31.55
C SER A 8 12.26 -47.22 31.75
N GLU A 9 13.36 -46.47 31.82
CA GLU A 9 13.34 -45.00 32.05
C GLU A 9 13.37 -44.17 30.75
N ARG A 10 13.67 -44.83 29.63
CA ARG A 10 13.68 -44.21 28.29
C ARG A 10 12.31 -43.67 27.83
N PRO A 11 11.17 -44.37 28.00
CA PRO A 11 9.88 -43.85 27.57
C PRO A 11 9.44 -42.64 28.41
N TYR A 12 9.76 -42.63 29.71
CA TYR A 12 9.43 -41.51 30.60
C TYR A 12 10.21 -40.24 30.27
N ARG A 13 11.49 -40.35 29.91
CA ARG A 13 12.28 -39.18 29.46
C ARG A 13 11.80 -38.61 28.13
N LEU A 14 11.40 -39.45 27.18
CA LEU A 14 10.81 -39.02 25.90
C LEU A 14 9.45 -38.34 26.11
N LEU A 15 8.58 -38.93 26.94
CA LEU A 15 7.28 -38.35 27.29
C LEU A 15 7.42 -37.03 28.06
N LEU A 16 8.38 -36.91 28.98
CA LEU A 16 8.64 -35.66 29.70
C LEU A 16 9.15 -34.56 28.76
N CYS A 17 10.02 -34.88 27.79
CA CYS A 17 10.49 -33.92 26.79
C CYS A 17 9.35 -33.45 25.88
N VAL A 18 8.47 -34.34 25.41
CA VAL A 18 7.31 -33.98 24.57
C VAL A 18 6.31 -33.11 25.34
N MET A 19 6.06 -33.42 26.62
CA MET A 19 5.18 -32.62 27.49
C MET A 19 5.74 -31.22 27.76
N ILE A 20 7.06 -31.09 27.96
CA ILE A 20 7.72 -29.79 28.12
C ILE A 20 7.65 -29.00 26.81
N SER A 21 7.90 -29.62 25.65
CA SER A 21 7.80 -28.97 24.34
C SER A 21 6.38 -28.48 24.01
N LEU A 22 5.35 -29.23 24.40
CA LEU A 22 3.95 -28.81 24.25
C LEU A 22 3.57 -27.65 25.18
N LEU A 23 4.20 -27.53 26.35
CA LEU A 23 3.95 -26.44 27.30
C LEU A 23 4.49 -25.09 26.78
N VAL A 24 5.56 -25.09 25.96
CA VAL A 24 6.14 -23.85 25.39
C VAL A 24 5.26 -23.25 24.29
N ILE A 25 4.44 -24.05 23.61
CA ILE A 25 3.58 -23.60 22.50
C ILE A 25 2.36 -22.81 23.04
N MET A 26 1.95 -23.03 24.28
CA MET A 26 0.78 -22.36 24.90
C MET A 26 1.08 -21.00 25.55
N LEU A 27 2.33 -20.53 25.54
CA LEU A 27 2.71 -19.23 26.12
C LEU A 27 2.96 -18.11 25.07
N ALA A 28 2.71 -18.38 23.79
CA ALA A 28 2.83 -17.39 22.71
C ALA A 28 1.47 -16.82 22.24
N GLY A 29 0.41 -16.97 23.04
CA GLY A 29 -0.90 -16.40 22.75
C GLY A 29 -1.36 -15.51 23.91
N CYS A 30 -1.66 -14.25 23.60
CA CYS A 30 -2.16 -13.19 24.48
C CYS A 30 -1.10 -12.35 25.21
N SER A 31 -0.43 -11.46 24.47
CA SER A 31 -0.27 -10.08 24.92
C SER A 31 -1.23 -9.20 24.10
N THR A 32 -2.42 -8.95 24.63
CA THR A 32 -3.26 -7.83 24.18
C THR A 32 -2.64 -6.57 24.78
N SER A 33 -1.64 -6.01 24.12
CA SER A 33 -1.18 -4.64 24.39
C SER A 33 -2.17 -3.71 23.69
N SER A 34 -3.10 -3.18 24.48
CA SER A 34 -3.95 -2.05 24.12
C SER A 34 -3.11 -0.78 24.14
N ASP A 35 -2.35 -0.56 23.07
CA ASP A 35 -1.75 0.72 22.71
C ASP A 35 -2.02 0.90 21.21
N SER A 36 -3.12 1.56 20.86
CA SER A 36 -3.39 1.93 19.47
C SER A 36 -3.07 3.41 19.26
N ASP A 37 -1.79 3.74 19.44
CA ASP A 37 -1.20 4.91 18.80
C ASP A 37 -0.77 4.49 17.38
N THR A 38 -1.48 5.05 16.39
CA THR A 38 -1.16 5.19 14.95
C THR A 38 -0.36 4.08 14.24
N ASN A 39 -1.02 3.45 13.24
CA ASN A 39 -0.52 2.42 12.29
C ASN A 39 -0.65 0.95 12.71
N THR A 40 -1.88 0.48 12.91
CA THR A 40 -2.14 -0.96 12.93
C THR A 40 -1.94 -1.54 11.53
N ARG A 41 -0.72 -2.00 11.23
CA ARG A 41 -0.44 -2.82 10.04
C ARG A 41 -1.13 -4.17 10.21
N GLY A 42 -2.29 -4.32 9.57
CA GLY A 42 -3.12 -5.52 9.64
C GLY A 42 -3.79 -5.81 8.30
N PHE A 43 -4.48 -6.95 8.26
CA PHE A 43 -5.35 -7.31 7.14
C PHE A 43 -6.81 -7.02 7.50
N THR A 44 -7.60 -6.64 6.50
CA THR A 44 -9.01 -6.30 6.59
C THR A 44 -9.79 -6.88 5.38
N ASP A 45 -11.10 -6.70 5.36
CA ASP A 45 -12.00 -7.15 4.30
C ASP A 45 -12.21 -6.10 3.19
N PHE A 46 -12.90 -6.50 2.13
CA PHE A 46 -13.23 -5.61 1.00
C PHE A 46 -14.06 -4.40 1.42
N ALA A 47 -15.06 -4.58 2.29
CA ALA A 47 -15.94 -3.50 2.72
C ALA A 47 -15.15 -2.37 3.40
N THR A 48 -14.15 -2.72 4.21
CA THR A 48 -13.28 -1.73 4.87
C THR A 48 -12.42 -0.97 3.86
N ILE A 49 -11.80 -1.65 2.89
CA ILE A 49 -10.97 -0.93 1.89
C ILE A 49 -11.81 -0.13 0.89
N GLU A 50 -13.05 -0.53 0.64
CA GLU A 50 -13.98 0.27 -0.16
C GLU A 50 -14.36 1.56 0.58
N GLU A 51 -14.62 1.50 1.89
CA GLU A 51 -14.85 2.69 2.72
C GLU A 51 -13.62 3.61 2.76
N GLU A 52 -12.41 3.04 2.92
CA GLU A 52 -11.14 3.78 2.82
C GLU A 52 -11.02 4.49 1.46
N TYR A 53 -11.26 3.77 0.37
CA TYR A 53 -11.20 4.30 -1.00
C TYR A 53 -12.16 5.48 -1.17
N LEU A 54 -13.45 5.31 -0.86
CA LEU A 54 -14.46 6.35 -1.05
C LEU A 54 -14.20 7.57 -0.18
N THR A 55 -13.77 7.37 1.08
CA THR A 55 -13.39 8.47 1.98
C THR A 55 -12.23 9.27 1.39
N THR A 56 -11.21 8.59 0.86
CA THR A 56 -10.07 9.27 0.23
C THR A 56 -10.51 9.97 -1.07
N ILE A 57 -11.35 9.36 -1.91
CA ILE A 57 -11.89 9.99 -3.14
C ILE A 57 -12.58 11.32 -2.83
N GLU A 58 -13.43 11.36 -1.80
CA GLU A 58 -14.14 12.56 -1.37
C GLU A 58 -13.20 13.67 -0.83
N SER A 59 -12.05 13.28 -0.28
CA SER A 59 -11.07 14.22 0.29
C SER A 59 -10.16 14.87 -0.75
N LEU A 60 -9.99 14.23 -1.92
CA LEU A 60 -9.07 14.64 -2.96
C LEU A 60 -9.69 15.63 -3.94
N ASN A 61 -8.85 16.47 -4.53
CA ASN A 61 -9.22 17.31 -5.66
C ASN A 61 -8.93 16.60 -6.99
N TRP A 62 -9.67 16.95 -8.04
CA TRP A 62 -9.57 16.28 -9.33
C TRP A 62 -9.33 17.28 -10.47
N PRO A 63 -8.76 16.84 -11.61
CA PRO A 63 -8.74 17.62 -12.83
C PRO A 63 -10.15 18.09 -13.22
N GLU A 64 -10.24 19.23 -13.92
CA GLU A 64 -11.53 19.76 -14.33
C GLU A 64 -12.24 18.79 -15.28
N GLY A 65 -13.51 18.46 -14.98
CA GLY A 65 -14.31 17.52 -15.77
C GLY A 65 -14.06 16.04 -15.46
N PHE A 66 -13.07 15.71 -14.61
CA PHE A 66 -12.88 14.35 -14.14
C PHE A 66 -13.94 14.01 -13.07
N THR A 67 -14.57 12.85 -13.21
CA THR A 67 -15.50 12.29 -12.20
C THR A 67 -14.90 10.97 -11.72
N PRO A 68 -14.45 10.87 -10.45
CA PRO A 68 -13.93 9.62 -9.93
C PRO A 68 -15.03 8.55 -9.84
N PRO A 69 -14.68 7.26 -9.92
CA PRO A 69 -15.62 6.16 -9.68
C PRO A 69 -16.22 6.23 -8.27
N ASP A 70 -17.49 5.84 -8.15
CA ASP A 70 -18.25 5.77 -6.90
C ASP A 70 -18.17 4.41 -6.20
N ALA A 71 -17.34 3.51 -6.72
CA ALA A 71 -17.03 2.20 -6.14
C ALA A 71 -15.57 1.80 -6.45
N LEU A 72 -15.01 0.92 -5.61
CA LEU A 72 -13.72 0.29 -5.85
C LEU A 72 -13.92 -0.91 -6.79
N GLU A 73 -13.19 -0.95 -7.92
CA GLU A 73 -13.37 -1.96 -8.98
C GLU A 73 -12.08 -2.74 -9.31
N GLY A 74 -12.24 -4.03 -9.59
CA GLY A 74 -11.17 -4.92 -10.07
C GLY A 74 -10.59 -5.86 -9.01
N GLU A 75 -10.94 -5.66 -7.74
CA GLU A 75 -10.50 -6.47 -6.61
C GLU A 75 -11.40 -7.70 -6.38
N ASP A 76 -10.81 -8.82 -5.93
CA ASP A 76 -11.57 -9.97 -5.45
C ASP A 76 -12.20 -9.66 -4.09
N THR A 77 -13.52 -9.45 -4.07
CA THR A 77 -14.26 -9.06 -2.85
C THR A 77 -14.23 -10.12 -1.74
N GLY A 78 -13.82 -11.36 -2.06
CA GLY A 78 -13.60 -12.43 -1.08
C GLY A 78 -12.19 -12.49 -0.47
N ALA A 79 -11.26 -11.64 -0.92
CA ALA A 79 -9.88 -11.62 -0.45
C ALA A 79 -9.72 -10.85 0.87
N SER A 80 -8.50 -10.92 1.43
CA SER A 80 -8.07 -10.07 2.55
C SER A 80 -7.04 -9.06 2.06
N PHE A 81 -7.18 -7.81 2.50
CA PHE A 81 -6.40 -6.68 2.02
C PHE A 81 -5.63 -6.04 3.15
N GLN A 82 -4.55 -5.34 2.84
CA GLN A 82 -3.85 -4.56 3.85
C GLN A 82 -4.67 -3.31 4.23
N ILE A 83 -4.70 -2.95 5.50
CA ILE A 83 -5.27 -1.67 5.95
C ILE A 83 -4.56 -0.51 5.24
N GLY A 84 -5.32 0.45 4.70
CA GLY A 84 -4.83 1.54 3.88
C GLY A 84 -4.69 1.21 2.39
N TYR A 85 -5.11 0.02 1.95
CA TYR A 85 -5.12 -0.34 0.53
C TYR A 85 -6.10 0.53 -0.25
N GLY A 86 -7.30 0.80 0.28
CA GLY A 86 -8.30 1.64 -0.40
C GLY A 86 -7.79 3.06 -0.63
N ASP A 87 -7.19 3.65 0.41
CA ASP A 87 -6.51 4.95 0.35
C ASP A 87 -5.41 4.99 -0.72
N THR A 88 -4.62 3.91 -0.83
CA THR A 88 -3.58 3.77 -1.85
C THR A 88 -4.18 3.70 -3.25
N ARG A 89 -5.29 2.98 -3.45
CA ARG A 89 -5.99 2.89 -4.75
C ARG A 89 -6.55 4.23 -5.19
N ALA A 90 -7.19 4.96 -4.28
CA ALA A 90 -7.70 6.31 -4.55
C ALA A 90 -6.56 7.29 -4.89
N SER A 91 -5.46 7.23 -4.15
CA SER A 91 -4.28 8.08 -4.39
C SER A 91 -3.60 7.79 -5.73
N ASN A 92 -3.51 6.52 -6.13
CA ASN A 92 -2.97 6.13 -7.43
C ASN A 92 -3.87 6.57 -8.59
N LEU A 93 -5.19 6.56 -8.41
CA LEU A 93 -6.14 7.11 -9.39
C LEU A 93 -5.96 8.63 -9.53
N TRP A 94 -5.78 9.32 -8.40
CA TRP A 94 -5.50 10.74 -8.36
C TRP A 94 -4.20 11.09 -9.08
N GLU A 95 -3.11 10.37 -8.80
CA GLU A 95 -1.82 10.54 -9.49
C GLU A 95 -1.98 10.35 -11.01
N TYR A 96 -2.63 9.26 -11.41
CA TYR A 96 -2.97 8.98 -12.81
C TYR A 96 -3.73 10.14 -13.46
N SER A 97 -4.78 10.63 -12.80
CA SER A 97 -5.64 11.68 -13.36
C SER A 97 -4.87 12.97 -13.63
N TRP A 98 -3.93 13.36 -12.75
CA TRP A 98 -3.11 14.54 -12.95
C TRP A 98 -1.98 14.32 -13.96
N MET A 99 -1.41 13.12 -14.05
CA MET A 99 -0.48 12.78 -15.14
C MET A 99 -1.17 12.88 -16.51
N GLN A 100 -2.40 12.36 -16.62
CA GLN A 100 -3.20 12.43 -17.84
C GLN A 100 -3.58 13.87 -18.17
N GLU A 101 -4.03 14.66 -17.18
CA GLU A 101 -4.32 16.09 -17.35
C GLU A 101 -3.10 16.83 -17.91
N TRP A 102 -1.90 16.56 -17.39
CA TRP A 102 -0.69 17.17 -17.92
C TRP A 102 -0.44 16.74 -19.37
N LEU A 103 -0.53 15.45 -19.71
CA LEU A 103 -0.32 14.94 -21.06
C LEU A 103 -1.32 15.52 -22.07
N ASP A 104 -2.56 15.77 -21.65
CA ASP A 104 -3.60 16.33 -22.51
C ASP A 104 -3.41 17.84 -22.73
N THR A 105 -2.70 18.54 -21.84
CA THR A 105 -2.67 20.01 -21.81
C THR A 105 -1.30 20.63 -22.05
N TYR A 106 -0.19 19.90 -21.89
CA TYR A 106 1.17 20.48 -21.85
C TYR A 106 1.58 21.29 -23.09
N ASN A 107 0.98 21.03 -24.26
CA ASN A 107 1.23 21.78 -25.50
C ASN A 107 0.14 22.80 -25.86
N THR A 108 -0.99 22.83 -25.14
CA THR A 108 -2.18 23.60 -25.54
C THR A 108 -2.69 24.54 -24.46
N ASP A 109 -2.45 24.23 -23.18
CA ASP A 109 -2.89 24.99 -22.03
C ASP A 109 -1.83 24.93 -20.91
N SER A 110 -0.97 25.95 -20.88
CA SER A 110 0.13 26.01 -19.91
C SER A 110 -0.32 26.20 -18.47
N GLU A 111 -1.50 26.80 -18.24
CA GLU A 111 -2.01 27.02 -16.88
C GLU A 111 -2.49 25.69 -16.28
N ARG A 112 -3.25 24.92 -17.05
CA ARG A 112 -3.70 23.58 -16.64
C ARG A 112 -2.52 22.63 -16.46
N ALA A 113 -1.55 22.63 -17.38
CA ALA A 113 -0.36 21.82 -17.25
C ALA A 113 0.48 22.19 -16.00
N ALA A 114 0.64 23.48 -15.71
CA ALA A 114 1.35 23.92 -14.50
C ALA A 114 0.61 23.51 -13.22
N LYS A 115 -0.73 23.60 -13.21
CA LYS A 115 -1.56 23.11 -12.11
C LYS A 115 -1.37 21.61 -11.90
N ALA A 116 -1.41 20.81 -12.96
CA ALA A 116 -1.23 19.36 -12.87
C ALA A 116 0.12 18.99 -12.22
N LEU A 117 1.21 19.64 -12.62
CA LEU A 117 2.52 19.41 -11.98
C LEU A 117 2.54 19.85 -10.51
N ALA A 118 1.91 20.98 -10.18
CA ALA A 118 1.83 21.47 -8.80
C ALA A 118 1.00 20.56 -7.89
N GLU A 119 -0.03 19.91 -8.44
CA GLU A 119 -0.79 18.88 -7.74
C GLU A 119 0.07 17.64 -7.55
N LEU A 120 0.67 17.08 -8.61
CA LEU A 120 1.52 15.88 -8.52
C LEU A 120 2.68 15.99 -7.52
N GLU A 121 3.25 17.17 -7.30
CA GLU A 121 4.27 17.37 -6.26
C GLU A 121 3.77 17.10 -4.84
N LYS A 122 2.47 17.26 -4.58
CA LYS A 122 1.86 16.94 -3.28
C LYS A 122 1.86 15.44 -2.99
N ALA A 123 2.01 14.59 -4.00
CA ALA A 123 2.09 13.15 -3.84
C ALA A 123 3.13 12.75 -2.78
N PHE A 124 4.27 13.44 -2.73
CA PHE A 124 5.36 13.12 -1.81
C PHE A 124 5.05 13.38 -0.33
N ASP A 125 3.99 14.14 -0.04
CA ASP A 125 3.48 14.38 1.32
C ASP A 125 2.27 13.48 1.66
N MET A 126 1.77 12.69 0.69
CA MET A 126 0.61 11.82 0.89
C MET A 126 1.00 10.46 1.50
N PRO A 127 0.10 9.82 2.29
CA PRO A 127 0.41 8.57 3.00
C PRO A 127 0.89 7.42 2.11
N TYR A 128 0.35 7.25 0.90
CA TYR A 128 0.74 6.18 -0.02
C TYR A 128 2.20 6.28 -0.48
N MET A 129 2.77 7.49 -0.50
CA MET A 129 4.19 7.75 -0.78
C MET A 129 5.05 7.79 0.49
N GLY A 130 4.49 7.49 1.67
CA GLY A 130 5.26 7.37 2.90
C GLY A 130 6.36 6.31 2.80
N THR A 131 7.47 6.50 3.52
CA THR A 131 8.60 5.54 3.56
C THR A 131 8.22 4.18 4.15
N ASP A 132 7.06 4.11 4.78
CA ASP A 132 6.49 2.94 5.41
C ASP A 132 5.57 2.14 4.48
N ARG A 133 5.23 2.68 3.30
CA ARG A 133 4.36 2.10 2.26
C ARG A 133 4.99 2.01 0.86
N CYS A 134 5.78 3.01 0.47
CA CYS A 134 6.41 3.10 -0.84
C CYS A 134 7.93 3.00 -0.70
N ASP A 135 8.60 2.27 -1.60
CA ASP A 135 10.06 2.18 -1.58
C ASP A 135 10.73 3.41 -2.21
N ASP A 136 12.01 3.60 -1.89
CA ASP A 136 12.79 4.75 -2.36
C ASP A 136 12.88 4.83 -3.89
N ALA A 137 12.90 3.69 -4.59
CA ALA A 137 13.02 3.67 -6.04
C ALA A 137 11.71 4.11 -6.70
N THR A 138 10.56 3.67 -6.20
CA THR A 138 9.24 4.11 -6.68
C THR A 138 9.03 5.60 -6.46
N ARG A 139 9.36 6.13 -5.27
CA ARG A 139 9.32 7.60 -5.05
C ARG A 139 10.24 8.36 -5.99
N LYS A 140 11.46 7.85 -6.20
CA LYS A 140 12.41 8.48 -7.13
C LYS A 140 11.88 8.44 -8.56
N TYR A 141 11.25 7.35 -8.97
CA TYR A 141 10.66 7.20 -10.30
C TYR A 141 9.62 8.28 -10.59
N LEU A 142 8.67 8.52 -9.68
CA LEU A 142 7.71 9.62 -9.83
C LEU A 142 8.40 10.99 -9.89
N ARG A 143 9.40 11.22 -9.02
CA ARG A 143 10.15 12.49 -8.99
C ARG A 143 10.84 12.77 -10.33
N ASP A 144 11.54 11.77 -10.86
CA ASP A 144 12.23 11.86 -12.15
C ASP A 144 11.23 12.14 -13.29
N ASN A 145 10.04 11.52 -13.26
CA ASN A 145 9.00 11.75 -14.26
C ASN A 145 8.41 13.16 -14.20
N ILE A 146 8.16 13.69 -12.99
CA ILE A 146 7.73 15.08 -12.79
C ILE A 146 8.82 16.04 -13.31
N ASP A 147 10.10 15.78 -13.02
CA ASP A 147 11.20 16.63 -13.47
C ASP A 147 11.37 16.61 -15.00
N LYS A 148 11.17 15.46 -15.65
CA LYS A 148 11.07 15.40 -17.13
C LYS A 148 9.90 16.22 -17.65
N ALA A 149 8.72 16.10 -17.05
CA ALA A 149 7.54 16.83 -17.47
C ALA A 149 7.72 18.36 -17.31
N LYS A 150 8.40 18.83 -16.25
CA LYS A 150 8.78 20.26 -16.13
C LYS A 150 9.68 20.75 -17.25
N LEU A 151 10.47 19.87 -17.87
CA LEU A 151 11.30 20.16 -19.04
C LEU A 151 10.55 19.99 -20.38
N GLY A 152 9.25 19.68 -20.32
CA GLY A 152 8.41 19.45 -21.50
C GLY A 152 8.56 18.07 -22.13
N ASP A 153 9.20 17.12 -21.43
CA ASP A 153 9.37 15.74 -21.89
C ASP A 153 8.22 14.86 -21.37
N PRO A 154 7.32 14.36 -22.25
CA PRO A 154 6.17 13.57 -21.85
C PRO A 154 6.48 12.08 -21.63
N SER A 155 7.71 11.63 -21.90
CA SER A 155 8.04 10.20 -21.93
C SER A 155 7.81 9.51 -20.59
N GLY A 156 8.13 10.17 -19.48
CA GLY A 156 7.97 9.61 -18.13
C GLY A 156 6.51 9.27 -17.80
N PHE A 157 5.59 10.22 -17.99
CA PHE A 157 4.16 9.97 -17.75
C PHE A 157 3.56 9.03 -18.78
N THR A 158 3.96 9.12 -20.05
CA THR A 158 3.48 8.20 -21.10
C THR A 158 3.83 6.74 -20.77
N GLU A 159 5.09 6.48 -20.38
CA GLU A 159 5.55 5.15 -20.00
C GLU A 159 4.85 4.66 -18.72
N CYS A 160 4.73 5.53 -17.70
CA CYS A 160 4.04 5.18 -16.45
C CYS A 160 2.60 4.74 -16.69
N ILE A 161 1.86 5.51 -17.50
CA ILE A 161 0.47 5.19 -17.84
C ILE A 161 0.39 3.89 -18.65
N GLN A 162 1.24 3.71 -19.66
CA GLN A 162 1.25 2.50 -20.47
C GLN A 162 1.58 1.23 -19.68
N ALA A 163 2.49 1.33 -18.70
CA ALA A 163 2.91 0.16 -17.92
C ALA A 163 1.88 -0.26 -16.86
N ASN A 164 1.09 0.68 -16.34
CA ASN A 164 0.24 0.45 -15.15
C ASN A 164 -1.27 0.56 -15.41
N TYR A 165 -1.69 1.19 -16.52
CA TYR A 165 -3.09 1.52 -16.79
C TYR A 165 -3.54 1.21 -18.23
N ALA A 166 -2.68 0.58 -19.05
CA ALA A 166 -3.10 0.08 -20.35
C ALA A 166 -3.79 -1.29 -20.23
N ASP A 167 -4.96 -1.42 -20.84
CA ASP A 167 -5.70 -2.68 -21.01
C ASP A 167 -5.03 -3.62 -22.04
#